data_AF-A0A940BNL8-F1
#
_entry.id   AF-A0A940BNL8-F1
#
_cell.length_a   1.000
_cell.length_b   1.000
_cell.length_c   1.000
_cell.angle_alpha   90.00
_cell.angle_beta   90.00
_cell.angle_gamma   90.00
#
_symmetry.space_group_name_H-M   'P 1'
#
loop_
_entity.id
_entity.type
_entity.pdbx_description
1 polymer ?
#
loop_
_entity_poly.entity_id
_entity_poly.type
_entity_poly.pdbx_seq_one_letter_code
_entity_poly.pdbx_strand_id
1 'polypeptide(L)'
;MPDKKNYADRYAAYLAEIPNKTAPGRQRRQPLLGFCSDLDVVLLWDISKYNRLLNRYLHTQPEQGMGRPIASMEDFARVTSWYISRGLGGCAEITSAETCTCLQELFSSEEALGGT
;
A
#
# COMPACT_ATOMS: atom_id res chain seq x y z
N MET A 1 -10.92 -49.42 -1.19
CA MET A 1 -11.25 -48.11 -1.78
C MET A 1 -10.83 -47.04 -0.80
N PRO A 2 -10.08 -45.99 -1.18
CA PRO A 2 -9.65 -44.98 -0.23
C PRO A 2 -10.85 -44.10 0.15
N ASP A 3 -11.08 -43.93 1.46
CA ASP A 3 -12.11 -43.05 2.00
C ASP A 3 -11.96 -41.63 1.44
N LYS A 4 -12.95 -41.19 0.66
CA LYS A 4 -13.11 -39.79 0.28
C LYS A 4 -13.32 -38.99 1.56
N LYS A 5 -12.28 -38.28 2.03
CA LYS A 5 -12.44 -37.27 3.09
C LYS A 5 -13.50 -36.27 2.64
N ASN A 6 -14.69 -36.37 3.25
CA ASN A 6 -15.79 -35.48 3.02
C ASN A 6 -15.42 -34.13 3.63
N TYR A 7 -15.15 -33.13 2.79
CA TYR A 7 -14.90 -31.78 3.26
C TYR A 7 -16.19 -31.26 3.91
N ALA A 8 -16.16 -31.00 5.21
CA ALA A 8 -17.22 -30.31 5.92
C ALA A 8 -16.83 -28.83 6.06
N ASP A 9 -17.59 -27.94 5.43
CA ASP A 9 -17.42 -26.50 5.60
C ASP A 9 -17.77 -26.12 7.04
N ARG A 10 -16.74 -25.71 7.80
CA ARG A 10 -16.86 -25.25 9.18
C ARG A 10 -16.54 -23.77 9.33
N TYR A 11 -16.33 -23.03 8.23
CA TYR A 11 -15.95 -21.61 8.30
C TYR A 11 -16.99 -20.77 9.03
N ALA A 12 -18.28 -21.04 8.78
CA ALA A 12 -19.37 -20.37 9.49
C ALA A 12 -19.34 -20.61 11.00
N ALA A 13 -19.05 -21.85 11.43
CA ALA A 13 -18.94 -22.19 12.85
C ALA A 13 -17.73 -21.52 13.50
N TYR A 14 -16.58 -21.50 12.83
CA TYR A 14 -15.38 -20.83 13.33
C TYR A 14 -15.57 -19.32 13.44
N LEU A 15 -16.22 -18.68 12.45
CA LEU A 15 -16.54 -17.26 12.48
C LEU A 15 -17.46 -16.92 13.66
N ALA A 16 -18.47 -17.76 13.92
CA ALA A 16 -19.40 -17.59 15.04
C ALA A 16 -18.70 -17.72 16.41
N GLU A 17 -17.58 -18.43 16.52
CA GLU A 17 -16.82 -18.59 17.76
C GLU A 17 -15.86 -17.44 18.07
N ILE A 18 -15.51 -16.59 17.10
CA ILE A 18 -14.50 -15.51 17.27
C ILE A 18 -14.85 -14.57 18.44
N PRO A 19 -16.10 -14.06 18.58
CA PRO A 19 -16.44 -13.13 19.66
C PRO A 19 -16.18 -13.71 21.07
N ASN A 20 -16.45 -15.00 21.25
CA ASN A 20 -16.24 -15.69 22.53
C ASN A 20 -14.75 -15.85 22.87
N LYS A 21 -13.87 -15.89 21.86
CA LYS A 21 -12.41 -16.01 22.03
C LYS A 21 -11.72 -14.67 22.25
N THR A 22 -12.25 -13.57 21.71
CA THR A 22 -11.62 -12.24 21.79
C THR A 22 -12.12 -11.39 22.97
N ALA A 23 -13.32 -11.66 23.49
CA ALA A 23 -13.88 -10.93 24.64
C ALA A 23 -13.02 -10.97 25.93
N PRO A 24 -12.37 -12.09 26.33
CA PRO A 24 -11.58 -12.14 27.56
C PRO A 24 -10.27 -11.33 27.52
N GLY A 25 -9.77 -11.00 26.32
CA GLY A 25 -8.50 -10.29 26.13
C GLY A 25 -8.55 -8.79 26.40
N ARG A 26 -9.74 -8.18 26.47
CA ARG A 26 -9.92 -6.73 26.61
C ARG A 26 -9.50 -6.15 27.97
N GLN A 27 -9.42 -6.96 29.02
CA GLN A 27 -9.27 -6.45 30.40
C GLN A 27 -7.90 -6.70 31.04
N ARG A 28 -6.98 -7.45 30.42
CA ARG A 28 -5.82 -8.00 31.15
C ARG A 28 -4.46 -7.37 30.83
N ARG A 29 -4.29 -6.63 29.74
CA ARG A 29 -3.01 -5.96 29.37
C ARG A 29 -3.28 -4.70 28.55
N GLN A 30 -2.60 -3.60 28.88
CA GLN A 30 -2.58 -2.39 28.05
C GLN A 30 -1.43 -2.51 27.04
N PRO A 31 -1.69 -2.50 25.72
CA PRO A 31 -0.61 -2.49 24.75
C PRO A 31 0.11 -1.14 24.76
N LEU A 32 1.44 -1.18 24.83
CA LEU A 32 2.29 -0.04 24.47
C LEU A 32 2.53 -0.13 22.96
N LEU A 33 2.12 0.91 22.22
CA LEU A 33 2.30 1.00 20.77
C LEU A 33 3.35 2.08 20.47
N GLY A 34 4.32 1.75 19.62
CA GLY A 34 5.42 2.63 19.23
C GLY A 34 6.48 1.87 18.43
N PHE A 35 7.37 2.52 17.69
CA PHE A 35 7.60 3.98 17.56
C PHE A 35 7.19 4.56 16.20
N CYS A 36 6.67 3.72 15.31
CA CYS A 36 6.46 4.10 13.92
C CYS A 36 5.02 4.55 13.73
N SER A 37 4.68 5.76 14.14
CA SER A 37 3.39 6.40 13.81
C SER A 37 3.64 7.53 12.82
N ASP A 38 2.92 7.53 11.70
CA ASP A 38 3.02 8.55 10.66
C ASP A 38 1.63 8.84 10.04
N LEU A 39 1.61 9.83 9.13
CA LEU A 39 0.44 10.20 8.35
C LEU A 39 0.56 9.58 6.96
N ASP A 40 -0.36 8.67 6.64
CA ASP A 40 -0.46 8.12 5.30
C ASP A 40 -1.33 9.03 4.43
N VAL A 41 -0.74 9.55 3.35
CA VAL A 41 -1.47 10.25 2.29
C VAL A 41 -1.71 9.28 1.16
N VAL A 42 -2.96 8.83 1.02
CA VAL A 42 -3.36 7.84 0.01
C VAL A 42 -3.85 8.56 -1.24
N LEU A 43 -3.09 8.46 -2.33
CA LEU A 43 -3.53 8.97 -3.63
C LEU A 43 -4.50 8.00 -4.29
N LEU A 44 -5.68 8.49 -4.66
CA LEU A 44 -6.70 7.69 -5.32
C LEU A 44 -6.32 7.44 -6.78
N TRP A 45 -6.41 6.18 -7.19
CA TRP A 45 -6.03 5.76 -8.54
C TRP A 45 -6.89 6.42 -9.62
N ASP A 46 -6.24 7.08 -10.57
CA ASP A 46 -6.85 7.64 -11.77
C ASP A 46 -5.90 7.43 -12.96
N ILE A 47 -6.29 6.54 -13.87
CA ILE A 47 -5.48 6.18 -15.03
C ILE A 47 -5.25 7.35 -15.99
N SER A 48 -6.18 8.28 -16.10
CA SER A 48 -6.06 9.43 -17.00
C SER A 48 -5.01 10.41 -16.48
N LYS A 49 -5.03 10.67 -15.17
CA LYS A 49 -4.01 11.49 -14.49
C LYS A 49 -2.64 10.82 -14.54
N TYR A 50 -2.57 9.52 -14.30
CA TYR A 50 -1.32 8.77 -14.37
C TYR A 50 -0.73 8.76 -15.79
N ASN A 51 -1.54 8.52 -16.82
CA ASN A 51 -1.07 8.59 -18.20
C ASN A 51 -0.57 10.00 -18.58
N ARG A 52 -1.21 11.07 -18.07
CA ARG A 52 -0.71 12.45 -18.26
C ARG A 52 0.64 12.67 -17.57
N LEU A 53 0.81 12.15 -16.37
CA LEU A 53 2.09 12.18 -15.64
C LEU A 53 3.18 11.46 -16.45
N LEU A 54 2.90 10.24 -16.94
CA LEU A 54 3.87 9.48 -17.73
C LEU A 54 4.24 10.21 -19.03
N ASN A 55 3.25 10.73 -19.76
CA ASN A 55 3.52 11.50 -20.98
C ASN A 55 4.41 12.72 -20.74
N ARG A 56 4.34 13.30 -19.53
CA ARG A 56 5.11 14.50 -19.18
C ARG A 56 6.51 14.18 -18.64
N TYR A 57 6.67 13.11 -17.86
CA TYR A 57 7.89 12.88 -17.06
C TYR A 57 8.62 11.56 -17.37
N LEU A 58 7.99 10.61 -18.06
CA LEU A 58 8.66 9.35 -18.42
C LEU A 58 9.50 9.52 -19.68
N HIS A 59 10.76 9.92 -19.50
CA HIS A 59 11.72 10.12 -20.60
C HIS A 59 12.69 8.97 -20.81
N THR A 60 12.74 8.03 -19.88
CA THR A 60 13.67 6.89 -19.86
C THR A 60 12.91 5.59 -19.64
N GLN A 61 13.60 4.47 -19.88
CA GLN A 61 12.99 3.15 -19.68
C GLN A 61 12.65 2.94 -18.19
N PRO A 62 11.46 2.39 -17.87
CA PRO A 62 11.10 2.04 -16.50
C PRO A 62 12.11 1.08 -15.86
N GLU A 63 12.52 1.36 -14.63
CA GLU A 63 13.43 0.51 -13.84
C GLU A 63 13.09 0.57 -12.35
N GLN A 64 13.44 -0.48 -11.59
CA GLN A 64 13.01 -0.69 -10.19
C GLN A 64 13.48 0.38 -9.19
N GLY A 65 14.46 1.21 -9.54
CA GLY A 65 15.00 2.23 -8.63
C GLY A 65 15.76 1.64 -7.44
N MET A 66 16.58 0.60 -7.67
CA MET A 66 17.32 -0.16 -6.65
C MET A 66 18.08 0.73 -5.65
N GLY A 67 17.48 0.97 -4.47
CA GLY A 67 18.09 1.70 -3.36
C GLY A 67 18.31 3.20 -3.60
N ARG A 68 17.79 3.77 -4.69
CA ARG A 68 17.91 5.20 -4.99
C ARG A 68 16.62 5.92 -4.60
N PRO A 69 16.68 7.00 -3.81
CA PRO A 69 15.50 7.81 -3.51
C PRO A 69 14.91 8.43 -4.78
N ILE A 70 13.60 8.65 -4.76
CA ILE A 70 12.87 9.44 -5.74
C ILE A 70 13.13 10.91 -5.44
N ALA A 71 13.96 11.55 -6.26
CA ALA A 71 14.35 12.95 -6.11
C ALA A 71 13.65 13.88 -7.11
N SER A 72 12.77 13.35 -7.96
CA SER A 72 12.12 14.08 -9.04
C SER A 72 10.85 13.39 -9.53
N MET A 73 10.02 14.10 -10.30
CA MET A 73 8.85 13.52 -10.97
C MET A 73 9.25 12.52 -12.07
N GLU A 74 10.40 12.72 -12.71
CA GLU A 74 10.99 11.79 -13.68
C GLU A 74 11.38 10.47 -13.00
N ASP A 75 12.01 10.54 -11.82
CA ASP A 75 12.30 9.34 -11.01
C ASP A 75 11.00 8.66 -10.58
N PHE A 76 10.00 9.43 -10.13
CA PHE A 76 8.70 8.88 -9.76
C PHE A 76 8.05 8.14 -10.93
N ALA A 77 8.00 8.76 -12.11
CA ALA A 77 7.43 8.16 -13.32
C ALA A 77 8.17 6.87 -13.71
N ARG A 78 9.50 6.91 -13.72
CA ARG A 78 10.37 5.77 -14.07
C ARG A 78 10.21 4.59 -13.10
N VAL A 79 10.20 4.85 -11.79
CA VAL A 79 10.12 3.81 -10.76
C VAL A 79 8.72 3.24 -10.68
N THR A 80 7.68 4.08 -10.59
CA THR A 80 6.30 3.59 -10.43
C THR A 80 5.80 2.84 -11.66
N SER A 81 6.16 3.27 -12.87
CA SER A 81 5.76 2.57 -14.10
C SER A 81 6.41 1.19 -14.20
N TRP A 82 7.60 0.99 -13.62
CA TRP A 82 8.23 -0.33 -13.56
C TRP A 82 7.44 -1.30 -12.69
N TYR A 83 6.99 -0.84 -11.51
CA TYR A 83 6.16 -1.63 -10.58
C TYR A 83 4.78 -1.94 -11.18
N ILE A 84 4.08 -0.91 -11.67
CA ILE A 84 2.72 -1.04 -12.20
C ILE A 84 2.68 -1.94 -13.44
N SER A 85 3.64 -1.80 -14.36
CA SER A 85 3.71 -2.66 -15.56
C SER A 85 3.95 -4.14 -15.25
N ARG A 86 4.35 -4.47 -14.02
CA ARG A 86 4.61 -5.84 -13.54
C ARG A 86 3.58 -6.33 -12.53
N GLY A 87 2.60 -5.51 -12.15
CA GLY A 87 1.63 -5.85 -11.10
C GLY A 87 2.27 -6.02 -9.73
N LEU A 88 3.37 -5.30 -9.45
CA LEU A 88 4.11 -5.40 -8.20
C LEU A 88 3.81 -4.18 -7.30
N GLY A 89 3.75 -4.42 -6.00
CA GLY A 89 3.86 -3.37 -4.99
C GLY A 89 5.32 -3.06 -4.66
N GLY A 90 5.58 -1.87 -4.14
CA GLY A 90 6.92 -1.43 -3.76
C GLY A 90 6.89 -0.31 -2.74
N CYS A 91 8.02 -0.09 -2.08
CA CYS A 91 8.27 1.05 -1.21
C CYS A 91 9.51 1.77 -1.72
N ALA A 92 9.43 3.10 -1.83
CA ALA A 92 10.55 3.94 -2.23
C ALA A 92 10.51 5.22 -1.40
N GLU A 93 11.68 5.67 -0.98
CA GLU A 93 11.82 6.95 -0.29
C GLU A 93 11.70 8.09 -1.31
N ILE A 94 10.89 9.10 -1.01
CA ILE A 94 10.80 10.34 -1.78
C ILE A 94 11.52 11.43 -0.99
N THR A 95 12.52 12.06 -1.60
CA THR A 95 13.31 13.14 -0.98
C THR A 95 12.97 14.53 -1.53
N SER A 96 12.15 14.61 -2.59
CA SER A 96 11.68 15.86 -3.17
C SER A 96 10.30 16.24 -2.65
N ALA A 97 10.22 17.36 -1.95
CA ALA A 97 8.94 17.94 -1.51
C ALA A 97 8.08 18.37 -2.71
N GLU A 98 8.71 18.83 -3.79
CA GLU A 98 8.03 19.22 -5.03
C GLU A 98 7.32 18.03 -5.68
N THR A 99 7.92 16.85 -5.60
CA THR A 99 7.29 15.60 -6.06
C THR A 99 6.02 15.33 -5.26
N CYS A 100 6.08 15.43 -3.92
CA CYS A 100 4.90 15.27 -3.06
C CYS A 100 3.80 16.29 -3.39
N THR A 101 4.14 17.57 -3.51
CA THR A 101 3.18 18.64 -3.86
C THR A 101 2.54 18.38 -5.22
N CYS A 102 3.34 18.06 -6.24
CA CYS A 102 2.82 17.79 -7.58
C CYS A 102 1.85 16.60 -7.58
N LEU A 103 2.15 15.55 -6.83
CA LEU A 103 1.27 14.39 -6.71
C LEU A 103 -0.06 14.72 -6.01
N GLN A 104 -0.03 15.50 -4.94
CA GLN A 104 -1.24 15.94 -4.23
C GLN A 104 -2.10 16.91 -5.06
N GLU A 105 -1.47 17.75 -5.89
CA GLU A 105 -2.21 18.63 -6.83
C GLU A 105 -2.83 17.84 -7.98
N LEU A 106 -2.12 16.81 -8.46
CA LEU A 106 -2.56 16.02 -9.61
C LEU A 106 -3.67 15.05 -9.21
N PHE A 107 -3.51 14.31 -8.13
CA PHE A 107 -4.42 13.26 -7.68
C PHE A 107 -5.36 13.73 -6.58
N SER A 108 -6.49 13.04 -6.44
CA SER A 108 -7.30 13.17 -5.22
C SER A 108 -6.63 12.35 -4.12
N SER A 109 -6.67 12.84 -2.89
CA SER A 109 -6.02 12.18 -1.75
C SER A 109 -6.95 12.03 -0.55
N GLU A 110 -6.70 10.99 0.23
CA GLU A 110 -7.29 10.77 1.55
C GLU A 110 -6.18 10.64 2.60
N GLU A 111 -6.45 11.10 3.81
CA GLU A 111 -5.54 10.97 4.94
C GLU A 111 -5.92 9.75 5.79
N ALA A 112 -4.92 8.98 6.20
CA ALA A 112 -5.09 7.83 7.07
C ALA A 112 -4.02 7.81 8.17
N LEU A 113 -4.34 7.13 9.28
CA LEU A 113 -3.33 6.80 10.28
C LEU A 113 -2.42 5.73 9.69
N GLY A 114 -1.15 6.09 9.49
CA GLY A 114 -0.11 5.18 9.08
C GLY A 114 0.67 4.63 10.28
N GLY A 115 1.66 3.80 9.99
CA GLY A 115 2.47 3.17 11.02
C GLY A 115 1.94 1.84 11.56
N THR A 116 2.76 1.16 12.36
CA THR A 116 2.48 -0.19 12.93
C THR A 116 2.29 -0.16 14.44
#